data_AF-A0AAE1ANR9-F1
#
_entry.id   AF-A0AAE1ANR9-F1
#
_cell.length_a   1.000
_cell.length_b   1.000
_cell.length_c   1.000
_cell.angle_alpha   90.00
_cell.angle_beta   90.00
_cell.angle_gamma   90.00
#
_symmetry.space_group_name_H-M   'P 1'
#
loop_
_entity.id
_entity.type
_entity.pdbx_description
1 polymer ?
#
loop_
_entity_poly.entity_id
_entity_poly.type
_entity_poly.pdbx_seq_one_letter_code
_entity_poly.pdbx_strand_id
1 'polypeptide(L)'
;MFTSRRTVIAFSSFFVCVFLLRLPMFIKNRFITVFDKFSNTSKVIVYRFDDGGLADTINDTVSRNVLPWTCFIIVTVCLLIIVTKLRSSAKFRLSMSANDSVPMSSDIVNEASYDTVTAKRNGQLDAGKEKTETKVEKAKSQVLSSREVKILRSIILVAVIFVICQIPFMVYSLARRLESAFDSTAFKGTISVYINLFSAASSISLFFGFVNASVNILVYYYHNTRVTAVPITELIKFELSHRCSKDDLVEGLD
;
A
#
# COMPACT_ATOMS: atom_id res chain seq x y z
N MET A 1 7.65 2.47 18.70
CA MET A 1 6.58 1.57 19.16
C MET A 1 5.24 2.16 18.74
N PHE A 2 4.49 1.49 17.86
CA PHE A 2 3.18 1.97 17.38
C PHE A 2 2.09 1.50 18.34
N THR A 3 1.48 2.41 19.11
CA THR A 3 0.34 2.10 19.97
C THR A 3 -0.94 2.07 19.14
N SER A 4 -1.78 1.05 19.29
CA SER A 4 -3.04 0.90 18.53
C SER A 4 -3.92 2.16 18.57
N ARG A 5 -3.95 2.88 19.69
CA ARG A 5 -4.70 4.13 19.84
C ARG A 5 -4.28 5.23 18.86
N ARG A 6 -2.97 5.39 18.61
CA ARG A 6 -2.45 6.40 17.66
C ARG A 6 -2.84 6.05 16.23
N THR A 7 -2.76 4.77 15.88
CA THR A 7 -3.15 4.28 14.55
C THR A 7 -4.64 4.49 14.29
N VAL A 8 -5.52 4.20 15.26
CA VAL A 8 -6.96 4.42 15.14
C VAL A 8 -7.28 5.91 14.96
N ILE A 9 -6.66 6.79 15.75
CA ILE A 9 -6.84 8.25 15.63
C ILE A 9 -6.40 8.73 14.24
N ALA A 10 -5.24 8.27 13.75
CA ALA A 10 -4.74 8.65 12.42
C ALA A 10 -5.71 8.21 11.31
N PHE A 11 -6.17 6.95 11.32
CA PHE A 11 -7.13 6.47 10.33
C PHE A 11 -8.48 7.19 10.40
N SER A 12 -9.00 7.44 11.61
CA SER A 12 -10.24 8.18 11.79
C SER A 12 -10.13 9.61 11.25
N SER A 13 -9.03 10.31 11.59
CA SER A 13 -8.78 11.67 11.08
C SER A 13 -8.67 11.72 9.56
N PHE A 14 -7.98 10.74 8.96
CA PHE A 14 -7.88 10.60 7.51
C PHE A 14 -9.25 10.40 6.86
N PHE A 15 -10.08 9.52 7.43
CA PHE A 15 -11.41 9.24 6.91
C PHE A 15 -12.32 10.47 6.97
N VAL A 16 -12.33 11.18 8.11
CA VAL A 16 -13.10 12.43 8.27
C VAL A 16 -12.60 13.48 7.26
N CYS A 17 -11.29 13.64 7.09
CA CYS A 17 -10.73 14.58 6.12
C CYS A 17 -11.16 14.25 4.69
N VAL A 18 -11.09 12.97 4.27
CA VAL A 18 -11.51 12.54 2.93
C VAL A 18 -13.02 12.74 2.73
N PHE A 19 -13.83 12.47 3.75
CA PHE A 19 -15.27 12.69 3.71
C PHE A 19 -15.61 14.17 3.54
N LEU A 20 -15.00 15.04 4.36
CA LEU A 20 -15.20 16.50 4.27
C LEU A 20 -14.75 17.07 2.92
N LEU A 21 -13.65 16.58 2.35
CA LEU A 21 -13.20 16.99 1.02
C LEU A 21 -14.18 16.59 -0.09
N ARG A 22 -14.92 15.49 0.07
CA ARG A 22 -15.94 15.04 -0.90
C ARG A 22 -17.34 15.60 -0.66
N LEU A 23 -17.60 16.11 0.54
CA LEU A 23 -18.91 16.62 0.94
C LEU A 23 -19.46 17.71 -0.02
N PRO A 24 -18.67 18.66 -0.55
CA PRO A 24 -19.16 19.62 -1.54
C PRO A 24 -19.76 18.97 -2.79
N MET A 25 -19.17 17.86 -3.26
CA MET A 25 -19.71 17.12 -4.41
C MET A 25 -21.05 16.46 -4.09
N PHE A 26 -21.24 15.96 -2.87
CA PHE A 26 -22.51 15.35 -2.46
C PHE A 26 -23.63 16.39 -2.31
N ILE A 27 -23.32 17.59 -1.80
CA ILE A 27 -24.33 18.65 -1.66
C ILE A 27 -24.81 19.16 -3.02
N LYS A 28 -23.92 19.27 -4.01
CA LYS A 28 -24.23 19.80 -5.34
C LYS A 28 -25.01 18.85 -6.24
N ASN A 29 -24.75 17.54 -6.11
CA ASN A 29 -25.41 16.54 -6.94
C ASN A 29 -26.78 16.19 -6.32
N ARG A 30 -27.86 16.72 -6.88
CA ARG A 30 -29.22 16.30 -6.52
C ARG A 30 -29.73 15.25 -7.49
N PHE A 31 -30.30 14.18 -6.93
CA PHE A 31 -31.06 13.22 -7.70
C PHE A 31 -32.44 13.82 -7.95
N ILE A 32 -32.76 14.08 -9.21
CA ILE A 32 -34.10 14.46 -9.63
C ILE A 32 -34.67 13.36 -10.52
N THR A 33 -35.94 13.05 -10.30
CA THR A 33 -36.66 12.10 -11.16
C THR A 33 -37.22 12.88 -12.34
N VAL A 34 -36.76 12.57 -13.54
CA VAL A 34 -37.26 13.16 -14.78
C VAL A 34 -38.03 12.11 -15.55
N PHE A 35 -39.26 12.45 -15.91
CA PHE A 35 -40.12 11.60 -16.73
C PHE A 35 -39.75 11.74 -18.20
N ASP A 36 -39.26 10.65 -18.81
CA ASP A 36 -38.92 10.60 -20.21
C ASP A 36 -40.16 10.20 -21.02
N LYS A 37 -40.72 11.16 -21.76
CA LYS A 37 -41.96 10.97 -22.55
C LYS A 37 -41.81 9.94 -23.66
N PHE A 38 -40.61 9.75 -24.22
CA PHE A 38 -40.40 8.86 -25.36
C PHE A 38 -40.31 7.40 -24.93
N SER A 39 -39.70 7.13 -23.78
CA SER A 39 -39.58 5.79 -23.23
C SER A 39 -40.68 5.45 -22.21
N ASN A 40 -41.54 6.40 -21.86
CA ASN A 40 -42.58 6.27 -20.83
C ASN A 40 -42.01 5.72 -19.49
N THR A 41 -40.77 6.11 -19.17
CA THR A 41 -40.09 5.67 -17.94
C THR A 41 -39.61 6.88 -17.14
N SER A 42 -39.73 6.76 -15.82
CA SER A 42 -39.14 7.73 -14.88
C SER A 42 -37.67 7.37 -14.69
N LYS A 43 -36.77 8.26 -15.10
CA LYS A 43 -35.32 8.09 -14.93
C LYS A 43 -34.82 9.04 -13.85
N VAL A 44 -34.03 8.52 -12.92
CA VAL A 44 -33.32 9.35 -11.94
C VAL A 44 -32.08 9.90 -12.62
N ILE A 45 -32.02 11.22 -12.80
CA ILE A 45 -30.84 11.90 -13.34
C ILE A 45 -30.18 12.73 -12.24
N VAL A 46 -28.86 12.86 -12.32
CA VAL A 46 -28.10 13.75 -11.45
C VAL A 46 -28.13 15.14 -12.06
N TYR A 47 -28.84 16.07 -11.41
CA TYR A 47 -28.87 17.46 -11.80
C TYR A 47 -27.83 18.25 -11.00
N ARG A 48 -26.99 19.01 -11.71
CA ARG A 48 -25.99 19.90 -11.11
C ARG A 48 -26.55 21.31 -11.09
N PHE A 49 -26.62 21.89 -9.90
CA PHE A 49 -26.96 23.31 -9.75
C PHE A 49 -25.78 24.18 -10.18
N ASP A 50 -26.06 25.19 -11.01
CA ASP A 50 -25.06 26.16 -11.45
C ASP A 50 -24.96 27.28 -10.41
N ASP A 51 -23.98 27.17 -9.51
CA ASP A 51 -23.65 28.16 -8.48
C ASP A 51 -22.57 29.15 -8.96
N GLY A 52 -22.44 29.33 -10.28
CA GLY A 52 -21.36 30.13 -10.88
C GLY A 52 -20.02 29.39 -10.95
N GLY A 53 -20.04 28.05 -10.80
CA GLY A 53 -18.90 27.17 -11.04
C GLY A 53 -17.73 27.27 -10.04
N LEU A 54 -17.81 28.16 -9.04
CA LEU A 54 -16.69 28.38 -8.10
C LEU A 54 -16.38 27.12 -7.28
N ALA A 55 -17.40 26.52 -6.64
CA ALA A 55 -17.16 25.33 -5.83
C ALA A 55 -16.83 24.08 -6.67
N ASP A 56 -17.23 24.05 -7.95
CA ASP A 56 -16.81 22.99 -8.89
C ASP A 56 -15.33 23.15 -9.23
N THR A 57 -14.89 24.39 -9.50
CA THR A 57 -13.48 24.71 -9.76
C THR A 57 -12.59 24.39 -8.57
N ILE A 58 -13.02 24.75 -7.35
CA ILE A 58 -12.26 24.45 -6.12
C ILE A 58 -12.19 22.95 -5.90
N ASN A 59 -13.34 22.25 -5.95
CA ASN A 59 -13.35 20.81 -5.74
C ASN A 59 -12.52 20.08 -6.81
N ASP A 60 -12.63 20.48 -8.07
CA ASP A 60 -11.86 19.88 -9.15
C ASP A 60 -10.35 20.12 -8.97
N THR A 61 -9.97 21.34 -8.57
CA THR A 61 -8.59 21.72 -8.29
C THR A 61 -8.01 20.95 -7.11
N VAL A 62 -8.73 20.86 -6.00
CA VAL A 62 -8.23 20.22 -4.78
C VAL A 62 -8.31 18.70 -4.90
N SER A 63 -9.50 18.18 -5.22
CA SER A 63 -9.78 16.73 -5.17
C SER A 63 -9.21 15.97 -6.36
N ARG A 64 -9.19 16.55 -7.57
CA ARG A 64 -8.64 15.85 -8.74
C ARG A 64 -7.17 16.08 -8.99
N ASN A 65 -6.59 17.15 -8.45
CA ASN A 65 -5.17 17.46 -8.65
C ASN A 65 -4.37 17.43 -7.34
N VAL A 66 -4.60 18.39 -6.42
CA VAL A 66 -3.72 18.54 -5.25
C VAL A 66 -3.64 17.26 -4.44
N LEU A 67 -4.78 16.63 -4.17
CA LEU A 67 -4.84 15.41 -3.35
C LEU A 67 -4.14 14.20 -4.00
N PRO A 68 -4.41 13.85 -5.29
CA PRO A 68 -3.67 12.80 -5.98
C PRO A 68 -2.16 13.06 -6.11
N TRP A 69 -1.74 14.30 -6.43
CA TRP A 69 -0.32 14.66 -6.54
C TRP A 69 0.41 14.55 -5.22
N THR A 70 -0.17 15.08 -4.14
CA THR A 70 0.43 14.99 -2.79
C THR A 70 0.54 13.54 -2.34
N CYS A 71 -0.52 12.74 -2.50
CA CYS A 71 -0.49 11.31 -2.16
C CYS A 71 0.57 10.55 -2.96
N PHE A 72 0.65 10.81 -4.27
CA PHE A 72 1.63 10.19 -5.16
C PHE A 72 3.08 10.50 -4.73
N ILE A 73 3.38 11.77 -4.44
CA ILE A 73 4.71 12.19 -4.00
C ILE A 73 5.06 11.51 -2.67
N ILE A 74 4.14 11.52 -1.69
CA ILE A 74 4.37 10.91 -0.38
C ILE A 74 4.66 9.41 -0.52
N VAL A 75 3.83 8.67 -1.27
CA VAL A 75 4.01 7.23 -1.48
C VAL A 75 5.32 6.95 -2.20
N THR A 76 5.67 7.73 -3.22
CA THR A 76 6.91 7.56 -3.97
C THR A 76 8.13 7.80 -3.09
N VAL A 77 8.16 8.88 -2.31
CA VAL A 77 9.25 9.16 -1.37
C VAL A 77 9.37 8.04 -0.32
N CYS A 78 8.25 7.61 0.25
CA CYS A 78 8.23 6.50 1.21
C CYS A 78 8.80 5.21 0.60
N LEU A 79 8.42 4.89 -0.64
CA LEU A 79 8.91 3.72 -1.37
C LEU A 79 10.43 3.79 -1.59
N LEU A 80 10.94 4.94 -2.03
CA LEU A 80 12.37 5.17 -2.22
C LEU A 80 13.16 4.99 -0.93
N ILE A 81 12.67 5.54 0.19
CA ILE A 81 13.30 5.36 1.51
C ILE A 81 13.32 3.88 1.91
N ILE A 82 12.22 3.15 1.72
CA ILE A 82 12.15 1.72 2.03
C ILE A 82 13.16 0.92 1.18
N VAL A 83 13.18 1.15 -0.13
CA VAL A 83 14.06 0.43 -1.07
C VAL A 83 15.54 0.71 -0.77
N THR A 84 15.91 1.97 -0.50
CA THR A 84 17.30 2.34 -0.18
C THR A 84 17.78 1.70 1.12
N LYS A 85 16.94 1.73 2.17
CA LYS A 85 17.26 1.08 3.45
C LYS A 85 17.38 -0.43 3.30
N LEU A 86 16.54 -1.05 2.48
CA LEU A 86 16.62 -2.49 2.22
C LEU A 86 17.89 -2.89 1.48
N ARG A 87 18.28 -2.12 0.46
CA ARG A 87 19.51 -2.36 -0.29
C ARG A 87 20.74 -2.25 0.61
N SER A 88 20.75 -1.26 1.50
CA SER A 88 21.82 -1.10 2.49
C SER A 88 21.89 -2.30 3.46
N SER A 89 20.73 -2.78 3.96
CA SER A 89 20.70 -3.94 4.85
C SER A 89 21.14 -5.23 4.15
N ALA A 90 20.76 -5.41 2.88
CA ALA A 90 21.17 -6.56 2.09
C ALA A 90 22.68 -6.57 1.83
N LYS A 91 23.26 -5.43 1.44
CA LYS A 91 24.71 -5.30 1.20
C LYS A 91 25.53 -5.65 2.45
N PHE A 92 25.09 -5.19 3.63
CA PHE A 92 25.75 -5.48 4.90
C PHE A 92 25.78 -6.99 5.22
N ARG A 93 24.69 -7.70 4.93
CA ARG A 93 24.61 -9.15 5.14
C ARG A 93 25.53 -9.91 4.17
N LEU A 94 25.60 -9.49 2.91
CA LEU A 94 26.50 -10.09 1.93
C LEU A 94 27.97 -9.91 2.32
N SER A 95 28.35 -8.74 2.85
CA SER A 95 29.71 -8.51 3.35
C SER A 95 30.06 -9.33 4.60
N MET A 96 29.09 -9.67 5.45
CA MET A 96 29.34 -10.54 6.60
C MET A 96 29.54 -12.00 6.17
N SER A 97 28.71 -12.52 5.26
CA SER A 97 28.84 -13.90 4.77
C SER A 97 30.11 -14.15 3.96
N ALA A 98 30.68 -13.14 3.31
CA ALA A 98 31.92 -13.27 2.56
C ALA A 98 33.18 -13.34 3.45
N ASN A 99 33.12 -12.84 4.69
CA ASN A 99 34.26 -12.86 5.62
C ASN A 99 34.35 -14.14 6.45
N ASP A 100 33.26 -14.90 6.62
CA ASP A 100 33.27 -16.19 7.32
C ASP A 100 33.85 -17.34 6.47
N SER A 101 34.10 -17.12 5.18
CA SER A 101 34.70 -18.12 4.29
C SER A 101 36.23 -18.00 4.18
N VAL A 102 36.93 -17.49 5.20
CA VAL A 102 38.39 -17.68 5.26
C VAL A 102 38.65 -19.18 5.37
N PRO A 103 39.29 -19.83 4.37
CA PRO A 103 39.61 -21.24 4.45
C PRO A 103 40.57 -21.43 5.60
N MET A 104 40.13 -22.22 6.59
CA MET A 104 41.01 -22.92 7.51
C MET A 104 42.03 -23.66 6.64
N SER A 105 43.25 -23.12 6.56
CA SER A 105 44.38 -23.75 5.90
C SER A 105 44.58 -25.10 6.57
N SER A 106 44.20 -26.16 5.85
CA SER A 106 44.60 -27.51 6.14
C SER A 106 46.09 -27.65 5.84
N ASP A 107 46.93 -27.26 6.79
CA ASP A 107 48.29 -27.82 6.87
C ASP A 107 48.16 -29.19 7.55
N ILE A 108 48.14 -30.22 6.71
CA ILE A 108 48.22 -31.63 7.11
C ILE A 108 49.70 -32.02 7.20
N VAL A 109 50.14 -32.26 8.45
CA VAL A 109 50.98 -33.37 8.97
C VAL A 109 52.44 -33.53 8.51
N ASN A 110 53.36 -33.53 9.50
CA ASN A 110 54.38 -34.58 9.67
C ASN A 110 54.82 -34.73 11.15
N GLU A 111 54.31 -35.80 11.76
CA GLU A 111 54.96 -36.86 12.55
C GLU A 111 56.10 -36.61 13.57
N ALA A 112 55.90 -37.22 14.74
CA ALA A 112 56.84 -37.73 15.75
C ALA A 112 57.79 -36.77 16.51
N SER A 113 57.48 -36.51 17.79
CA SER A 113 58.49 -36.60 18.84
C SER A 113 57.87 -36.74 20.24
N TYR A 114 58.51 -37.60 21.03
CA TYR A 114 58.22 -37.96 22.41
C TYR A 114 58.60 -36.83 23.40
N ASP A 115 58.03 -36.97 24.60
CA ASP A 115 58.63 -36.66 25.90
C ASP A 115 58.47 -35.29 26.60
N THR A 116 57.64 -35.36 27.65
CA THR A 116 57.94 -35.10 29.07
C THR A 116 58.17 -33.66 29.57
N VAL A 117 57.70 -33.46 30.82
CA VAL A 117 58.25 -32.61 31.90
C VAL A 117 57.43 -31.38 32.35
N THR A 118 56.66 -31.65 33.42
CA THR A 118 56.46 -30.91 34.69
C THR A 118 55.87 -29.50 34.75
N ALA A 119 54.75 -29.43 35.49
CA ALA A 119 54.56 -28.66 36.74
C ALA A 119 55.35 -27.35 36.97
N LYS A 120 54.63 -26.22 37.15
CA LYS A 120 54.66 -25.43 38.41
C LYS A 120 53.73 -24.20 38.44
N ARG A 121 53.10 -24.06 39.62
CA ARG A 121 52.84 -22.85 40.44
C ARG A 121 51.85 -21.76 40.03
N ASN A 122 50.78 -21.72 40.83
CA ASN A 122 50.37 -20.63 41.74
C ASN A 122 50.51 -19.17 41.28
N GLY A 123 49.34 -18.56 41.05
CA GLY A 123 48.76 -17.60 41.99
C GLY A 123 49.44 -16.24 42.12
N GLN A 124 48.78 -15.21 41.59
CA GLN A 124 48.82 -13.88 42.19
C GLN A 124 47.54 -13.11 41.85
N LEU A 125 46.80 -12.75 42.90
CA LEU A 125 45.82 -11.67 42.88
C LEU A 125 46.54 -10.38 42.49
N ASP A 126 45.94 -9.61 41.59
CA ASP A 126 46.07 -8.17 41.70
C ASP A 126 44.75 -7.47 41.43
N ALA A 127 44.37 -6.65 42.41
CA ALA A 127 43.18 -5.84 42.44
C ALA A 127 43.51 -4.50 41.77
N GLY A 128 42.97 -4.28 40.57
CA GLY A 128 43.33 -3.12 39.74
C GLY A 128 42.19 -2.61 38.87
N LYS A 129 41.15 -2.14 39.55
CA LYS A 129 40.16 -1.12 39.15
C LYS A 129 40.50 -0.31 37.87
N GLU A 130 39.86 -0.63 36.74
CA GLU A 130 39.37 0.39 35.80
C GLU A 130 38.21 -0.15 34.94
N LYS A 131 36.98 0.24 35.32
CA LYS A 131 35.78 0.06 34.52
C LYS A 131 35.84 1.01 33.32
N THR A 132 36.50 0.58 32.25
CA THR A 132 36.12 1.05 30.91
C THR A 132 35.04 0.11 30.41
N GLU A 133 33.80 0.35 30.88
CA GLU A 133 32.59 -0.13 30.23
C GLU A 133 32.54 0.54 28.85
N THR A 134 33.35 0.03 27.93
CA THR A 134 33.10 0.20 26.50
C THR A 134 31.83 -0.57 26.26
N LYS A 135 30.72 0.13 26.47
CA LYS A 135 29.40 -0.19 25.95
C LYS A 135 29.53 -0.11 24.44
N VAL A 136 30.25 -1.09 23.87
CA VAL A 136 30.03 -1.57 22.51
C VAL A 136 28.63 -2.11 22.59
N GLU A 137 27.69 -1.17 22.47
CA GLU A 137 26.31 -1.39 22.16
C GLU A 137 26.39 -2.22 20.90
N LYS A 138 26.39 -3.55 21.10
CA LYS A 138 26.22 -4.54 20.06
C LYS A 138 24.99 -4.07 19.34
N ALA A 139 25.21 -3.36 18.23
CA ALA A 139 24.28 -3.25 17.15
C ALA A 139 24.04 -4.70 16.75
N LYS A 140 23.10 -5.35 17.47
CA LYS A 140 22.44 -6.55 17.03
C LYS A 140 21.91 -6.12 15.69
N SER A 141 22.66 -6.48 14.65
CA SER A 141 22.16 -6.67 13.31
C SER A 141 20.95 -7.57 13.52
N GLN A 142 19.80 -6.94 13.71
CA GLN A 142 18.52 -7.59 13.89
C GLN A 142 18.32 -8.23 12.53
N VAL A 143 18.72 -9.49 12.43
CA VAL A 143 18.52 -10.33 11.28
C VAL A 143 17.02 -10.35 11.08
N LEU A 144 16.53 -9.44 10.23
CA LEU A 144 15.12 -9.35 9.87
C LEU A 144 14.63 -10.77 9.60
N SER A 145 13.58 -11.14 10.30
CA SER A 145 12.99 -12.46 10.17
C SER A 145 12.61 -12.66 8.71
N SER A 146 12.84 -13.85 8.15
CA SER A 146 12.44 -14.18 6.77
C SER A 146 10.95 -13.86 6.51
N ARG A 147 10.13 -13.83 7.57
CA ARG A 147 8.74 -13.36 7.54
C ARG A 147 8.61 -11.86 7.26
N GLU A 148 9.40 -11.02 7.93
CA GLU A 148 9.40 -9.55 7.74
C GLU A 148 9.81 -9.20 6.30
N VAL A 149 10.79 -9.90 5.74
CA VAL A 149 11.22 -9.72 4.35
C VAL A 149 10.10 -10.07 3.36
N LYS A 150 9.35 -11.15 3.61
CA LYS A 150 8.19 -11.52 2.77
C LYS A 150 7.09 -10.46 2.81
N ILE A 151 6.74 -9.97 4.01
CA ILE A 151 5.73 -8.91 4.18
C ILE A 151 6.19 -7.63 3.48
N LEU A 152 7.47 -7.29 3.60
CA LEU A 152 7.99 -6.08 3.00
C LEU A 152 8.01 -6.14 1.47
N ARG A 153 8.36 -7.30 0.89
CA ARG A 153 8.28 -7.53 -0.56
C ARG A 153 6.86 -7.35 -1.08
N SER A 154 5.86 -7.82 -0.33
CA SER A 154 4.44 -7.63 -0.63
C SER A 154 4.05 -6.15 -0.64
N ILE A 155 4.44 -5.40 0.40
CA ILE A 155 4.14 -3.96 0.52
C ILE A 155 4.77 -3.16 -0.62
N ILE A 156 6.03 -3.46 -0.96
CA ILE A 156 6.75 -2.79 -2.07
C ILE A 156 6.05 -3.08 -3.40
N LEU A 157 5.64 -4.33 -3.62
CA LEU A 157 4.93 -4.72 -4.85
C LEU A 157 3.60 -3.97 -4.99
N VAL A 158 2.82 -3.86 -3.92
CA VAL A 158 1.58 -3.05 -3.90
C VAL A 158 1.88 -1.58 -4.20
N ALA A 159 2.90 -1.00 -3.56
CA ALA A 159 3.24 0.41 -3.75
C ALA A 159 3.70 0.71 -5.19
N VAL A 160 4.49 -0.18 -5.80
CA VAL A 160 4.92 -0.04 -7.21
C VAL A 160 3.71 -0.09 -8.15
N ILE A 161 2.80 -1.05 -7.93
CA ILE A 161 1.60 -1.18 -8.77
C ILE A 161 0.68 0.03 -8.60
N PHE A 162 0.51 0.52 -7.37
CA PHE A 162 -0.22 1.75 -7.10
C PHE A 162 0.35 2.93 -7.89
N VAL A 163 1.68 3.13 -7.86
CA VAL A 163 2.36 4.20 -8.61
C VAL A 163 2.09 4.07 -10.12
N ILE A 164 2.28 2.88 -10.68
CA ILE A 164 2.08 2.62 -12.12
C ILE A 164 0.62 2.88 -12.53
N CYS A 165 -0.33 2.35 -11.77
CA CYS A 165 -1.76 2.50 -12.05
C CYS A 165 -2.25 3.95 -11.89
N GLN A 166 -1.58 4.75 -11.07
CA GLN A 166 -1.97 6.14 -10.85
C GLN A 166 -1.46 7.06 -11.98
N ILE A 167 -0.35 6.74 -12.65
CA ILE A 167 0.27 7.58 -13.69
C ILE A 167 -0.73 8.03 -14.78
N PRO A 168 -1.53 7.14 -15.41
CA PRO A 168 -2.50 7.54 -16.43
C PRO A 168 -3.45 8.65 -15.95
N PHE A 169 -3.97 8.53 -14.73
CA PHE A 169 -4.85 9.53 -14.12
C PHE A 169 -4.12 10.88 -13.94
N MET A 170 -2.86 10.84 -13.51
CA MET A 170 -2.05 12.04 -13.26
C MET A 170 -1.72 12.79 -14.56
N VAL A 171 -1.32 12.04 -15.59
CA VAL A 171 -1.01 12.60 -16.93
C VAL A 171 -2.25 13.24 -17.52
N TYR A 172 -3.38 12.55 -17.46
CA TYR A 172 -4.66 13.08 -17.94
C TYR A 172 -5.10 14.34 -17.17
N SER A 173 -4.98 14.34 -15.83
CA SER A 173 -5.34 15.51 -15.02
C SER A 173 -4.44 16.72 -15.30
N LEU A 174 -3.16 16.48 -15.57
CA LEU A 174 -2.21 17.53 -15.98
C LEU A 174 -2.55 18.07 -17.37
N ALA A 175 -2.83 17.20 -18.34
CA ALA A 175 -3.24 17.61 -19.69
C ALA A 175 -4.45 18.54 -19.68
N ARG A 176 -5.46 18.21 -18.85
CA ARG A 176 -6.65 19.05 -18.65
C ARG A 176 -6.35 20.41 -18.03
N ARG A 177 -5.26 20.55 -17.24
CA ARG A 177 -4.84 21.83 -16.68
C ARG A 177 -4.01 22.67 -17.64
N LEU A 178 -3.19 22.03 -18.46
CA LEU A 178 -2.34 22.72 -19.44
C LEU A 178 -3.16 23.25 -20.61
N GLU A 179 -4.18 22.52 -21.03
CA GLU A 179 -5.03 22.89 -22.15
C GLU A 179 -6.49 22.96 -21.69
N SER A 180 -7.02 24.18 -21.51
CA SER A 180 -8.43 24.37 -21.16
C SER A 180 -9.39 23.86 -22.23
N ALA A 181 -8.95 23.77 -23.50
CA ALA A 181 -9.77 23.19 -24.58
C ALA A 181 -9.89 21.65 -24.49
N PHE A 182 -9.09 21.01 -23.62
CA PHE A 182 -9.13 19.56 -23.38
C PHE A 182 -10.25 19.16 -22.40
N ASP A 183 -10.87 20.12 -21.70
CA ASP A 183 -11.98 19.82 -20.81
C ASP A 183 -13.29 19.62 -21.60
N SER A 184 -13.97 18.49 -21.35
CA SER A 184 -15.32 18.19 -21.86
C SER A 184 -16.36 19.23 -21.44
N THR A 185 -16.04 20.05 -20.45
CA THR A 185 -16.93 21.05 -19.85
C THR A 185 -16.74 22.45 -20.43
N ALA A 186 -16.00 22.59 -21.54
CA ALA A 186 -15.72 23.89 -22.16
C ALA A 186 -17.00 24.70 -22.45
N PHE A 187 -17.30 25.57 -21.49
CA PHE A 187 -17.91 26.89 -21.54
C PHE A 187 -18.22 27.36 -22.99
N LYS A 188 -19.51 27.53 -23.32
CA LYS A 188 -20.08 28.00 -24.62
C LYS A 188 -20.25 26.96 -25.74
N GLY A 189 -20.78 25.77 -25.45
CA GLY A 189 -21.47 24.95 -26.47
C GLY A 189 -20.65 24.51 -27.68
N THR A 190 -19.32 24.65 -27.63
CA THR A 190 -18.42 24.24 -28.70
C THR A 190 -17.87 22.87 -28.31
N ILE A 191 -18.17 21.85 -29.12
CA ILE A 191 -17.70 20.49 -28.91
C ILE A 191 -16.17 20.49 -28.94
N SER A 192 -15.53 20.10 -27.84
CA SER A 192 -14.07 19.95 -27.79
C SER A 192 -13.62 18.91 -28.81
N VAL A 193 -12.64 19.27 -29.64
CA VAL A 193 -12.00 18.39 -30.63
C VAL A 193 -11.36 17.16 -29.95
N TYR A 194 -11.05 17.27 -28.65
CA TYR A 194 -10.36 16.23 -27.88
C TYR A 194 -11.28 15.31 -27.09
N ILE A 195 -12.61 15.37 -27.27
CA ILE A 195 -13.56 14.61 -26.45
C ILE A 195 -13.32 13.09 -26.52
N ASN A 196 -12.94 12.57 -27.69
CA ASN A 196 -12.63 11.14 -27.86
C ASN A 196 -11.36 10.74 -27.12
N LEU A 197 -10.31 11.58 -27.20
CA LEU A 197 -9.04 11.36 -26.51
C LEU A 197 -9.21 11.46 -24.99
N PHE A 198 -9.96 12.46 -24.53
CA PHE A 198 -10.35 12.63 -23.13
C PHE A 198 -11.11 11.41 -22.61
N SER A 199 -12.10 10.93 -23.36
CA SER A 199 -12.90 9.75 -23.00
C SER A 199 -12.04 8.49 -22.93
N ALA A 200 -11.15 8.28 -23.90
CA ALA A 200 -10.21 7.16 -23.90
C ALA A 200 -9.26 7.23 -22.71
N ALA A 201 -8.63 8.37 -22.45
CA ALA A 201 -7.70 8.56 -21.33
C ALA A 201 -8.40 8.38 -19.97
N SER A 202 -9.63 8.89 -19.84
CA SER A 202 -10.46 8.69 -18.64
C SER A 202 -10.81 7.20 -18.45
N SER A 203 -11.17 6.50 -19.52
CA SER A 203 -11.51 5.07 -19.46
C SER A 203 -10.31 4.21 -19.08
N ILE A 204 -9.14 4.50 -19.65
CA ILE A 204 -7.88 3.84 -19.29
C ILE A 204 -7.55 4.10 -17.82
N SER A 205 -7.62 5.35 -17.38
CA SER A 205 -7.34 5.72 -15.98
C SER A 205 -8.27 4.99 -15.00
N LEU A 206 -9.56 4.90 -15.35
CA LEU A 206 -10.54 4.16 -14.57
C LEU A 206 -10.22 2.66 -14.52
N PHE A 207 -9.87 2.06 -15.65
CA PHE A 207 -9.45 0.66 -15.74
C PHE A 207 -8.25 0.37 -14.83
N PHE A 208 -7.19 1.19 -14.88
CA PHE A 208 -6.04 1.05 -13.99
C PHE A 208 -6.41 1.25 -12.52
N GLY A 209 -7.38 2.12 -12.23
CA GLY A 209 -7.97 2.25 -10.89
C GLY A 209 -8.59 0.95 -10.38
N PHE A 210 -9.35 0.25 -11.23
CA PHE A 210 -9.90 -1.07 -10.90
C PHE A 210 -8.81 -2.13 -10.73
N VAL A 211 -7.83 -2.18 -11.63
CA VAL A 211 -6.69 -3.10 -11.51
C VAL A 211 -5.95 -2.88 -10.20
N ASN A 212 -5.70 -1.63 -9.80
CA ASN A 212 -5.08 -1.31 -8.52
C ASN A 212 -5.89 -1.83 -7.32
N ALA A 213 -7.21 -1.68 -7.34
CA ALA A 213 -8.08 -2.23 -6.30
C ALA A 213 -8.06 -3.77 -6.25
N SER A 214 -8.11 -4.42 -7.42
CA SER A 214 -8.08 -5.88 -7.55
C SER A 214 -6.74 -6.50 -7.15
N VAL A 215 -5.62 -5.84 -7.47
CA VAL A 215 -4.30 -6.36 -7.11
C VAL A 215 -4.10 -6.34 -5.60
N ASN A 216 -4.60 -5.32 -4.89
CA ASN A 216 -4.46 -5.24 -3.44
C ASN A 216 -5.02 -6.51 -2.77
N ILE A 217 -6.23 -6.95 -3.14
CA ILE A 217 -6.82 -8.17 -2.58
C ILE A 217 -6.01 -9.43 -2.93
N LEU A 218 -5.49 -9.54 -4.16
CA LEU A 218 -4.66 -10.67 -4.58
C LEU A 218 -3.33 -10.74 -3.81
N VAL A 219 -2.70 -9.59 -3.56
CA VAL A 219 -1.46 -9.53 -2.81
C VAL A 219 -1.68 -9.93 -1.35
N TYR A 220 -2.78 -9.48 -0.73
CA TYR A 220 -3.17 -9.94 0.60
C TYR A 220 -3.40 -11.46 0.64
N TYR A 221 -4.08 -12.01 -0.37
CA TYR A 221 -4.34 -13.45 -0.46
C TYR A 221 -3.04 -14.26 -0.61
N TYR A 222 -2.15 -13.86 -1.52
CA TYR A 222 -0.90 -14.57 -1.80
C TYR A 222 0.08 -14.57 -0.61
N HIS A 223 0.18 -13.45 0.11
CA HIS A 223 1.14 -13.31 1.21
C HIS A 223 0.61 -13.71 2.60
N ASN A 224 -0.70 -13.72 2.83
CA ASN A 224 -1.31 -14.20 4.08
C ASN A 224 -1.77 -15.66 3.97
N THR A 225 -0.85 -16.60 3.75
CA THR A 225 -1.15 -18.04 3.86
C THR A 225 -1.54 -18.50 5.28
N ARG A 226 -1.56 -17.59 6.26
CA ARG A 226 -2.16 -17.85 7.59
C ARG A 226 -3.70 -17.71 7.58
N VAL A 227 -4.28 -17.03 6.59
CA VAL A 227 -5.74 -16.88 6.45
C VAL A 227 -6.34 -18.00 5.60
N THR A 228 -5.54 -18.73 4.80
CA THR A 228 -5.95 -20.01 4.20
C THR A 228 -6.20 -21.13 5.23
N ALA A 229 -5.92 -20.88 6.52
CA ALA A 229 -6.34 -21.75 7.62
C ALA A 229 -7.67 -21.32 8.28
N VAL A 230 -8.31 -20.24 7.80
CA VAL A 230 -9.77 -20.10 7.92
C VAL A 230 -10.29 -20.65 6.60
N PRO A 231 -10.61 -21.95 6.56
CA PRO A 231 -10.84 -22.62 5.32
C PRO A 231 -12.09 -22.02 4.68
N ILE A 232 -12.06 -21.91 3.35
CA ILE A 232 -13.20 -21.57 2.48
C ILE A 232 -14.47 -22.35 2.89
N THR A 233 -14.32 -23.48 3.57
CA THR A 233 -15.35 -24.25 4.26
C THR A 233 -16.26 -23.43 5.20
N GLU A 234 -15.77 -22.43 5.94
CA GLU A 234 -16.63 -21.59 6.81
C GLU A 234 -17.46 -20.60 6.01
N LEU A 235 -16.93 -20.11 4.88
CA LEU A 235 -17.66 -19.24 3.95
C LEU A 235 -18.72 -20.04 3.17
N ILE A 236 -18.42 -21.28 2.80
CA ILE A 236 -19.39 -22.23 2.24
C ILE A 236 -20.44 -22.62 3.29
N LYS A 237 -20.05 -22.83 4.56
CA LYS A 237 -20.99 -23.12 5.66
C LYS A 237 -21.96 -21.95 5.89
N PHE A 238 -21.46 -20.72 5.87
CA PHE A 238 -22.29 -19.54 6.04
C PHE A 238 -23.30 -19.40 4.89
N GLU A 239 -22.87 -19.60 3.65
CA GLU A 239 -23.75 -19.51 2.48
C GLU A 239 -24.79 -20.63 2.43
N LEU A 240 -24.41 -21.85 2.86
CA LEU A 240 -25.34 -22.98 2.99
C LEU A 240 -26.34 -22.79 4.14
N SER A 241 -25.89 -22.26 5.29
CA SER A 241 -26.78 -21.94 6.42
C SER A 241 -27.83 -20.90 6.04
N HIS A 242 -27.47 -19.94 5.19
CA HIS A 242 -28.38 -18.88 4.76
C HIS A 242 -29.38 -19.35 3.68
N ARG A 243 -29.05 -20.41 2.94
CA ARG A 243 -29.99 -21.08 2.02
C ARG A 243 -30.96 -21.98 2.77
N CYS A 244 -30.48 -22.77 3.73
CA CYS A 244 -31.34 -23.67 4.51
C CYS A 244 -32.44 -22.90 5.27
N SER A 245 -32.11 -21.75 5.85
CA SER A 245 -33.09 -20.90 6.55
C SER A 245 -34.17 -20.29 5.65
N LYS A 246 -34.00 -20.29 4.32
CA LYS A 246 -35.03 -19.79 3.39
C LYS A 246 -36.04 -20.85 3.00
N ASP A 247 -35.64 -22.13 3.01
CA ASP A 247 -36.52 -23.23 2.62
C ASP A 247 -37.54 -23.53 3.73
N ASP A 248 -37.14 -23.40 5.02
CA ASP A 248 -38.05 -23.57 6.18
C ASP A 248 -39.16 -22.49 6.25
N LEU A 249 -38.97 -21.34 5.61
CA LEU A 249 -39.94 -20.24 5.58
C LEU A 249 -41.00 -20.42 4.48
N VAL A 250 -40.78 -21.33 3.53
CA VAL A 250 -41.70 -21.58 2.41
C VAL A 250 -42.67 -22.73 2.71
N GLU A 251 -42.31 -23.70 3.56
CA GLU A 251 -43.21 -24.82 3.93
C GLU A 251 -44.30 -24.48 4.97
N GLY A 252 -44.28 -23.28 5.58
CA GLY A 252 -45.26 -22.87 6.59
C GLY A 252 -46.47 -22.07 6.06
N LEU A 253 -46.65 -21.98 4.75
CA LEU A 253 -47.62 -21.10 4.08
C LEU A 253 -48.66 -21.82 3.22
N ASP A 254 -48.73 -23.16 3.28
CA ASP A 254 -49.78 -23.98 2.68
C ASP A 254 -50.73 -24.59 3.73
#